data_AF-A0A3L5TUY5-F1
#
_entry.id   AF-A0A3L5TUY5-F1
#
_cell.length_a   1.000
_cell.length_b   1.000
_cell.length_c   1.000
_cell.angle_alpha   90.00
_cell.angle_beta   90.00
_cell.angle_gamma   90.00
#
_symmetry.space_group_name_H-M   'P 1'
#
loop_
_entity.id
_entity.type
_entity.pdbx_description
1 polymer ?
#
loop_
_entity_poly.entity_id
_entity_poly.type
_entity_poly.pdbx_seq_one_letter_code
_entity_poly.pdbx_strand_id
1 'polypeptide(L)'
;LIFIDVSQAAQEDIKMEPNDDDDSSDASGDDGPVYSSMKQPPLIKQLKKILDEYPDDGQILKEIIQNAEDAEASEMKVLFDGRSVNDGSVEEKPFTKYFKGPALCVYNNAQFTEEDWEGIQMINSSVKEFDSVKIGRYGLGFKSVFHITDYPMIISKNKMLILDPHQTTPERVCILMKLKKLDRYTEMDILDCLSALEGIFGFSKDTLKSGKFTGTFFRFPLRSKPTLLSDNVYDEAKIGDLFRAFQSEASVELLFLKCLERIELYTKNVSELPSGEDLPIF
;
A
#
# COMPACT_ATOMS: atom_id res chain seq x y z
N LEU A 1 -42.71 14.57 26.18
CA LEU A 1 -41.25 14.74 26.33
C LEU A 1 -40.82 13.94 27.54
N ILE A 2 -39.92 12.97 27.36
CA ILE A 2 -39.33 12.19 28.44
C ILE A 2 -37.81 12.37 28.31
N PHE A 3 -37.19 12.94 29.33
CA PHE A 3 -35.74 13.00 29.48
C PHE A 3 -35.31 11.76 30.28
N ILE A 4 -34.25 11.09 29.82
CA ILE A 4 -33.56 10.06 30.58
C ILE A 4 -32.12 10.53 30.76
N ASP A 5 -31.74 10.64 32.02
CA ASP A 5 -30.43 11.02 32.52
C ASP A 5 -29.49 9.80 32.47
N VAL A 6 -28.27 9.99 31.97
CA VAL A 6 -27.26 8.94 31.80
C VAL A 6 -26.04 9.31 32.62
N SER A 7 -26.13 9.01 33.91
CA SER A 7 -24.97 8.96 34.78
C SER A 7 -25.15 7.82 35.77
N GLN A 8 -24.66 6.63 35.39
CA GLN A 8 -24.04 5.59 36.23
C GLN A 8 -24.08 4.24 35.50
N ALA A 9 -22.93 3.82 34.97
CA ALA A 9 -22.61 2.40 34.84
C ALA A 9 -21.10 2.27 35.06
N ALA A 10 -20.78 1.62 36.16
CA ALA A 10 -19.47 1.52 36.77
C ALA A 10 -18.49 0.65 35.97
N GLN A 11 -17.20 1.00 36.11
CA GLN A 11 -16.06 0.15 35.79
C GLN A 11 -15.97 -0.99 36.82
N GLU A 12 -15.85 -2.22 36.34
CA GLU A 12 -15.22 -3.30 37.11
C GLU A 12 -14.03 -3.84 36.30
N ASP A 13 -12.83 -3.49 36.77
CA ASP A 13 -11.56 -4.10 36.39
C ASP A 13 -11.46 -5.47 37.06
N ILE A 14 -11.29 -6.54 36.28
CA ILE A 14 -10.90 -7.86 36.81
C ILE A 14 -9.46 -8.15 36.40
N LYS A 15 -8.56 -8.05 37.38
CA LYS A 15 -7.21 -8.63 37.35
C LYS A 15 -7.30 -10.15 37.44
N MET A 16 -6.57 -10.86 36.58
CA MET A 16 -6.30 -12.29 36.75
C MET A 16 -4.89 -12.49 37.30
N GLU A 17 -4.78 -13.24 38.40
CA GLU A 17 -3.57 -13.95 38.81
C GLU A 17 -3.75 -15.47 38.57
N PRO A 18 -2.68 -16.25 38.38
CA PRO A 18 -2.76 -17.62 37.93
C PRO A 18 -2.89 -18.61 39.11
N ASN A 19 -3.54 -19.74 38.87
CA ASN A 19 -3.41 -20.93 39.72
C ASN A 19 -2.95 -22.11 38.86
N ASP A 20 -1.86 -22.73 39.31
CA ASP A 20 -1.31 -24.00 38.87
C ASP A 20 -2.13 -25.18 39.46
N ASP A 21 -2.01 -26.32 38.76
CA ASP A 21 -2.34 -27.71 39.14
C ASP A 21 -3.84 -28.05 39.35
N ASP A 22 -4.39 -29.20 38.95
CA ASP A 22 -3.83 -30.54 38.84
C ASP A 22 -4.72 -31.43 37.95
N ASP A 23 -4.12 -32.50 37.44
CA ASP A 23 -4.63 -33.49 36.48
C ASP A 23 -5.73 -34.41 37.07
N SER A 24 -6.87 -34.61 36.39
CA SER A 24 -7.64 -35.88 36.46
C SER A 24 -8.77 -35.99 35.43
N SER A 25 -8.78 -37.14 34.76
CA SER A 25 -9.79 -37.68 33.86
C SER A 25 -11.14 -37.94 34.53
N ASP A 26 -12.26 -37.62 33.87
CA ASP A 26 -13.16 -38.64 33.29
C ASP A 26 -14.42 -38.03 32.65
N ALA A 27 -14.97 -38.80 31.71
CA ALA A 27 -16.10 -38.47 30.84
C ALA A 27 -17.36 -37.93 31.54
N SER A 28 -17.77 -36.73 31.16
CA SER A 28 -19.17 -36.34 31.07
C SER A 28 -19.35 -35.51 29.79
N GLY A 29 -20.23 -35.96 28.90
CA GLY A 29 -20.55 -35.21 27.69
C GLY A 29 -21.24 -33.92 28.08
N ASP A 30 -20.51 -32.82 27.97
CA ASP A 30 -21.06 -31.47 28.07
C ASP A 30 -21.94 -31.22 26.83
N ASP A 31 -23.24 -31.49 26.98
CA ASP A 31 -24.30 -31.20 25.99
C ASP A 31 -24.63 -29.68 25.96
N GLY A 32 -23.67 -28.84 26.32
CA GLY A 32 -23.75 -27.38 26.25
C GLY A 32 -23.66 -26.87 24.79
N PRO A 33 -24.27 -25.71 24.48
CA PRO A 33 -24.14 -25.11 23.17
C PRO A 33 -22.67 -24.76 22.89
N VAL A 34 -22.10 -25.36 21.83
CA VAL A 34 -20.78 -25.01 21.32
C VAL A 34 -20.88 -23.70 20.55
N TYR A 35 -20.39 -22.62 21.15
CA TYR A 35 -20.27 -21.33 20.48
C TYR A 35 -18.98 -21.30 19.65
N SER A 36 -19.09 -20.86 18.39
CA SER A 36 -17.93 -20.56 17.56
C SER A 36 -18.09 -19.17 16.95
N SER A 37 -16.98 -18.48 16.74
CA SER A 37 -16.99 -17.16 16.10
C SER A 37 -17.29 -17.29 14.60
N MET A 38 -17.85 -16.21 14.03
CA MET A 38 -18.02 -16.13 12.58
C MET A 38 -16.65 -16.13 11.89
N LYS A 39 -16.46 -17.03 10.92
CA LYS A 39 -15.26 -17.06 10.09
C LYS A 39 -15.30 -15.89 9.11
N GLN A 40 -14.37 -14.95 9.26
CA GLN A 40 -14.19 -13.87 8.29
C GLN A 40 -13.53 -14.42 7.00
N PRO A 41 -13.94 -13.94 5.81
CA PRO A 41 -13.28 -14.31 4.57
C PRO A 41 -11.83 -13.78 4.54
N PRO A 42 -10.88 -14.49 3.92
CA PRO A 42 -9.51 -14.00 3.76
C PRO A 42 -9.46 -12.63 3.09
N LEU A 43 -8.50 -11.78 3.49
CA LEU A 43 -8.32 -10.42 2.96
C LEU A 43 -8.32 -10.39 1.43
N ILE A 44 -7.64 -11.34 0.78
CA ILE A 44 -7.57 -11.41 -0.68
C ILE A 44 -8.95 -11.54 -1.35
N LYS A 45 -9.90 -12.26 -0.72
CA LYS A 45 -11.27 -12.37 -1.23
C LYS A 45 -12.05 -11.07 -1.05
N GLN A 46 -11.78 -10.35 0.05
CA GLN A 46 -12.40 -9.06 0.31
C GLN A 46 -11.90 -8.00 -0.68
N LEU A 47 -10.59 -7.95 -0.91
CA LEU A 47 -9.99 -7.05 -1.91
C LEU A 47 -10.47 -7.39 -3.32
N LYS A 48 -10.50 -8.66 -3.70
CA LYS A 48 -11.04 -9.08 -5.00
C LYS A 48 -12.47 -8.58 -5.21
N LYS A 49 -13.33 -8.74 -4.21
CA LYS A 49 -14.71 -8.22 -4.27
C LYS A 49 -14.76 -6.70 -4.46
N ILE A 50 -13.87 -5.96 -3.81
CA ILE A 50 -13.76 -4.50 -4.00
C ILE A 50 -13.35 -4.19 -5.45
N LEU A 51 -12.38 -4.91 -6.01
CA LEU A 51 -11.97 -4.73 -7.40
C LEU A 51 -13.10 -5.07 -8.40
N ASP A 52 -13.94 -6.06 -8.08
CA ASP A 52 -15.10 -6.42 -8.90
C ASP A 52 -16.20 -5.32 -8.85
N GLU A 53 -16.35 -4.62 -7.72
CA GLU A 53 -17.35 -3.55 -7.51
C GLU A 53 -16.88 -2.18 -8.04
N TYR A 54 -15.56 -1.96 -8.14
CA TYR A 54 -14.95 -0.71 -8.58
C TYR A 54 -14.03 -0.99 -9.77
N PRO A 55 -14.55 -0.98 -11.01
CA PRO A 55 -13.78 -1.38 -12.19
C PRO A 55 -12.61 -0.44 -12.50
N ASP A 56 -11.64 -0.95 -13.25
CA ASP A 56 -10.49 -0.20 -13.77
C ASP A 56 -10.92 0.68 -14.96
N ASP A 57 -11.51 1.83 -14.66
CA ASP A 57 -12.06 2.80 -15.62
C ASP A 57 -11.22 4.09 -15.71
N GLY A 58 -9.95 4.02 -15.33
CA GLY A 58 -9.02 5.17 -15.34
C GLY A 58 -9.06 6.03 -14.07
N GLN A 59 -9.92 5.72 -13.09
CA GLN A 59 -10.01 6.45 -11.82
C GLN A 59 -8.78 6.23 -10.92
N ILE A 60 -8.00 5.17 -11.14
CA ILE A 60 -6.87 4.80 -10.28
C ILE A 60 -5.86 5.94 -10.14
N LEU A 61 -5.51 6.61 -11.25
CA LEU A 61 -4.55 7.72 -11.19
C LEU A 61 -5.14 8.92 -10.43
N LYS A 62 -6.45 9.16 -10.58
CA LYS A 62 -7.16 10.21 -9.85
C LYS A 62 -7.16 9.95 -8.35
N GLU A 63 -7.41 8.72 -7.93
CA GLU A 63 -7.33 8.32 -6.52
C GLU A 63 -5.90 8.52 -5.95
N ILE A 64 -4.86 8.21 -6.72
CA ILE A 64 -3.48 8.46 -6.30
C ILE A 64 -3.20 9.98 -6.19
N ILE A 65 -3.73 10.79 -7.12
CA ILE A 65 -3.62 12.26 -7.09
C ILE A 65 -4.35 12.82 -5.87
N GLN A 66 -5.56 12.35 -5.59
CA GLN A 66 -6.32 12.78 -4.41
C GLN A 66 -5.60 12.41 -3.10
N ASN A 67 -4.92 11.26 -3.03
CA ASN A 67 -4.11 10.93 -1.85
C ASN A 67 -2.95 11.94 -1.65
N ALA A 68 -2.35 12.43 -2.73
CA ALA A 68 -1.29 13.45 -2.65
C ALA A 68 -1.87 14.83 -2.29
N GLU A 69 -2.99 15.22 -2.89
CA GLU A 69 -3.75 16.44 -2.58
C GLU A 69 -4.17 16.47 -1.11
N ASP A 70 -4.79 15.40 -0.64
CA ASP A 70 -5.22 15.28 0.74
C ASP A 70 -4.04 15.39 1.69
N ALA A 71 -2.88 14.83 1.34
CA ALA A 71 -1.64 14.95 2.11
C ALA A 71 -1.02 16.36 2.07
N GLU A 72 -1.67 17.31 1.39
CA GLU A 72 -1.24 18.69 1.19
C GLU A 72 0.10 18.78 0.43
N ALA A 73 0.33 17.84 -0.50
CA ALA A 73 1.46 17.94 -1.42
C ALA A 73 1.24 19.10 -2.39
N SER A 74 2.32 19.82 -2.72
CA SER A 74 2.30 20.83 -3.79
C SER A 74 2.83 20.31 -5.12
N GLU A 75 3.61 19.23 -5.08
CA GLU A 75 4.22 18.62 -6.28
C GLU A 75 4.05 17.11 -6.27
N MET A 76 3.72 16.56 -7.43
CA MET A 76 3.60 15.13 -7.67
C MET A 76 4.30 14.73 -8.97
N LYS A 77 4.92 13.55 -8.97
CA LYS A 77 5.60 12.96 -10.13
C LYS A 77 5.16 11.51 -10.29
N VAL A 78 4.85 11.11 -11.51
CA VAL A 78 4.42 9.75 -11.85
C VAL A 78 5.33 9.24 -12.94
N LEU A 79 5.95 8.08 -12.74
CA LEU A 79 6.88 7.46 -13.67
C LEU A 79 6.40 6.05 -13.98
N PHE A 80 6.19 5.76 -15.25
CA PHE A 80 6.24 4.37 -15.72
C PHE A 80 7.71 3.96 -15.88
N ASP A 81 8.17 3.05 -15.02
CA ASP A 81 9.51 2.45 -15.13
C ASP A 81 9.40 1.09 -15.82
N GLY A 82 9.67 1.07 -17.12
CA GLY A 82 9.61 -0.12 -17.98
C GLY A 82 10.76 -1.11 -17.76
N ARG A 83 11.75 -0.78 -16.92
CA ARG A 83 12.90 -1.65 -16.65
C ARG A 83 12.45 -2.89 -15.88
N SER A 84 12.85 -4.07 -16.34
CA SER A 84 12.71 -5.30 -15.56
C SER A 84 13.86 -5.40 -14.56
N VAL A 85 13.53 -5.43 -13.27
CA VAL A 85 14.50 -5.73 -12.21
C VAL A 85 14.57 -7.25 -12.04
N ASN A 86 15.80 -7.80 -12.12
CA ASN A 86 16.12 -9.22 -11.86
C ASN A 86 15.54 -10.26 -12.83
N ASP A 87 15.67 -10.05 -14.15
CA ASP A 87 15.16 -10.98 -15.18
C ASP A 87 16.07 -12.21 -15.45
N GLY A 88 17.03 -12.56 -14.58
CA GLY A 88 17.88 -13.71 -14.96
C GLY A 88 19.03 -14.16 -14.08
N SER A 89 19.21 -13.71 -12.84
CA SER A 89 20.32 -14.22 -12.03
C SER A 89 20.00 -14.38 -10.55
N VAL A 90 20.34 -15.56 -10.05
CA VAL A 90 20.45 -15.98 -8.64
C VAL A 90 19.12 -16.35 -8.00
N GLU A 91 19.15 -17.39 -7.15
CA GLU A 91 18.04 -17.94 -6.37
C GLU A 91 16.99 -16.88 -5.99
N GLU A 92 15.71 -17.17 -6.19
CA GLU A 92 14.62 -16.26 -5.79
C GLU A 92 14.65 -16.05 -4.28
N LYS A 93 15.38 -15.02 -3.84
CA LYS A 93 15.38 -14.61 -2.43
C LYS A 93 14.03 -14.00 -2.08
N PRO A 94 13.56 -14.10 -0.82
CA PRO A 94 12.18 -13.79 -0.45
C PRO A 94 11.66 -12.40 -0.83
N PHE A 95 12.53 -11.38 -0.87
CA PHE A 95 12.14 -10.00 -1.16
C PHE A 95 12.12 -9.64 -2.65
N THR A 96 12.83 -10.41 -3.48
CA THR A 96 12.97 -10.13 -4.92
C THR A 96 11.63 -10.05 -5.63
N LYS A 97 10.64 -10.84 -5.18
CA LYS A 97 9.28 -10.84 -5.74
C LYS A 97 8.58 -9.48 -5.71
N TYR A 98 8.92 -8.60 -4.77
CA TYR A 98 8.33 -7.26 -4.65
C TYR A 98 8.93 -6.24 -5.64
N PHE A 99 10.00 -6.60 -6.35
CA PHE A 99 10.68 -5.71 -7.29
C PHE A 99 10.63 -6.20 -8.74
N LYS A 100 10.18 -7.43 -8.99
CA LYS A 100 10.15 -8.04 -10.32
C LYS A 100 9.35 -7.21 -11.32
N GLY A 101 9.92 -7.03 -12.51
CA GLY A 101 9.28 -6.45 -13.67
C GLY A 101 9.10 -4.92 -13.63
N PRO A 102 8.41 -4.38 -14.65
CA PRO A 102 8.06 -2.97 -14.75
C PRO A 102 7.21 -2.50 -13.56
N ALA A 103 7.21 -1.20 -13.30
CA ALA A 103 6.42 -0.62 -12.22
C ALA A 103 5.90 0.78 -12.55
N LEU A 104 4.77 1.14 -11.93
CA LEU A 104 4.36 2.53 -11.78
C LEU A 104 4.96 3.08 -10.49
N CYS A 105 5.85 4.05 -10.59
CA CYS A 105 6.44 4.77 -9.47
C CYS A 105 5.77 6.13 -9.32
N VAL A 106 5.43 6.50 -8.09
CA VAL A 106 4.78 7.78 -7.79
C VAL A 106 5.55 8.47 -6.68
N TYR A 107 5.72 9.77 -6.79
CA TYR A 107 6.30 10.62 -5.75
C TYR A 107 5.37 11.80 -5.50
N ASN A 108 5.25 12.20 -4.24
CA ASN A 108 4.77 13.53 -3.87
C ASN A 108 5.65 14.11 -2.75
N ASN A 109 5.69 15.43 -2.65
CA ASN A 109 6.55 16.12 -1.68
C ASN A 109 5.99 16.16 -0.24
N ALA A 110 4.77 15.67 0.00
CA ALA A 110 4.23 15.48 1.33
C ALA A 110 4.79 14.21 2.00
N GLN A 111 4.72 14.14 3.33
CA GLN A 111 5.25 13.01 4.10
C GLN A 111 4.20 12.42 5.04
N PHE A 112 4.02 11.11 4.98
CA PHE A 112 3.15 10.34 5.89
C PHE A 112 3.34 10.73 7.36
N THR A 113 2.25 11.09 8.03
CA THR A 113 2.16 11.22 9.49
C THR A 113 2.04 9.84 10.14
N GLU A 114 2.05 9.77 11.48
CA GLU A 114 1.83 8.48 12.16
C GLU A 114 0.40 7.98 11.94
N GLU A 115 -0.57 8.87 11.86
CA GLU A 115 -1.97 8.58 11.53
C GLU A 115 -2.10 8.02 10.10
N ASP A 116 -1.33 8.55 9.15
CA ASP A 116 -1.29 8.02 7.78
C ASP A 116 -0.76 6.57 7.74
N TRP A 117 0.27 6.27 8.55
CA TRP A 117 0.80 4.91 8.68
C TRP A 117 -0.21 3.95 9.30
N GLU A 118 -0.92 4.37 10.35
CA GLU A 118 -1.99 3.58 10.96
C GLU A 118 -3.14 3.36 9.97
N GLY A 119 -3.55 4.40 9.26
CA GLY A 119 -4.61 4.39 8.25
C GLY A 119 -4.37 3.36 7.16
N ILE A 120 -3.18 3.35 6.56
CA ILE A 120 -2.87 2.43 5.45
C ILE A 120 -2.75 0.96 5.90
N GLN A 121 -2.45 0.72 7.17
CA GLN A 121 -2.42 -0.64 7.73
C GLN A 121 -3.82 -1.19 8.00
N MET A 122 -4.85 -0.34 8.07
CA MET A 122 -6.26 -0.71 8.25
C MET A 122 -6.94 -1.17 6.95
N ILE A 123 -6.19 -1.76 6.02
CA ILE A 123 -6.69 -2.24 4.72
C ILE A 123 -7.86 -3.24 4.83
N ASN A 124 -7.91 -4.01 5.94
CA ASN A 124 -8.95 -4.99 6.23
C ASN A 124 -10.18 -4.41 6.95
N SER A 125 -10.12 -3.16 7.43
CA SER A 125 -11.26 -2.53 8.08
C SER A 125 -12.36 -2.33 7.04
N SER A 126 -13.49 -3.01 7.26
CA SER A 126 -14.64 -2.90 6.38
C SER A 126 -15.16 -1.46 6.41
N VAL A 127 -15.54 -0.93 5.25
CA VAL A 127 -16.00 0.45 5.01
C VAL A 127 -17.26 0.83 5.84
N LYS A 128 -17.74 -0.04 6.73
CA LYS A 128 -19.03 0.05 7.41
C LYS A 128 -18.99 0.28 8.92
N GLU A 129 -17.81 0.37 9.53
CA GLU A 129 -17.70 0.76 10.94
C GLU A 129 -16.73 1.93 11.07
N PHE A 130 -17.20 2.97 11.77
CA PHE A 130 -16.58 4.28 12.05
C PHE A 130 -16.84 5.38 11.02
N ASP A 131 -17.48 6.44 11.53
CA ASP A 131 -17.85 7.70 10.89
C ASP A 131 -17.26 7.95 9.49
N SER A 132 -18.16 8.13 8.52
CA SER A 132 -17.88 8.65 7.18
C SER A 132 -17.04 9.94 7.13
N VAL A 133 -16.91 10.65 8.26
CA VAL A 133 -16.09 11.86 8.42
C VAL A 133 -14.61 11.54 8.70
N LYS A 134 -14.28 10.31 9.16
CA LYS A 134 -12.92 9.84 9.48
C LYS A 134 -12.32 8.89 8.45
N ILE A 135 -13.01 8.61 7.34
CA ILE A 135 -12.42 7.89 6.21
C ILE A 135 -11.51 8.87 5.46
N GLY A 136 -10.39 9.22 6.08
CA GLY A 136 -9.35 10.05 5.48
C GLY A 136 -8.37 9.21 4.67
N ARG A 137 -7.94 9.75 3.53
CA ARG A 137 -6.71 9.49 2.74
C ARG A 137 -6.35 8.06 2.29
N TYR A 138 -6.76 6.99 2.97
CA TYR A 138 -6.35 5.61 2.67
C TYR A 138 -7.51 4.61 2.67
N GLY A 139 -8.72 5.12 2.42
CA GLY A 139 -9.96 4.33 2.31
C GLY A 139 -10.03 3.48 1.04
N LEU A 140 -11.22 3.43 0.45
CA LEU A 140 -11.49 2.68 -0.78
C LEU A 140 -10.58 3.10 -1.95
N GLY A 141 -10.24 4.40 -2.03
CA GLY A 141 -9.39 4.98 -3.06
C GLY A 141 -8.01 4.32 -3.18
N PHE A 142 -7.33 4.07 -2.05
CA PHE A 142 -6.05 3.36 -2.08
C PHE A 142 -6.20 1.90 -2.52
N LYS A 143 -7.34 1.23 -2.24
CA LYS A 143 -7.56 -0.16 -2.65
C LYS A 143 -7.64 -0.32 -4.18
N SER A 144 -7.93 0.75 -4.92
CA SER A 144 -7.94 0.73 -6.39
C SER A 144 -6.57 0.38 -7.00
N VAL A 145 -5.46 0.65 -6.30
CA VAL A 145 -4.11 0.33 -6.80
C VAL A 145 -3.90 -1.18 -6.99
N PHE A 146 -4.73 -2.02 -6.35
CA PHE A 146 -4.66 -3.47 -6.53
C PHE A 146 -5.14 -3.95 -7.91
N HIS A 147 -5.77 -3.09 -8.72
CA HIS A 147 -5.95 -3.35 -10.15
C HIS A 147 -4.61 -3.43 -10.88
N ILE A 148 -3.64 -2.62 -10.47
CA ILE A 148 -2.32 -2.52 -11.12
C ILE A 148 -1.33 -3.52 -10.53
N THR A 149 -1.33 -3.68 -9.21
CA THR A 149 -0.28 -4.41 -8.48
C THR A 149 -0.83 -5.37 -7.43
N ASP A 150 -0.07 -6.40 -7.08
CA ASP A 150 -0.30 -7.21 -5.88
C ASP A 150 0.47 -6.68 -4.65
N TYR A 151 1.52 -5.88 -4.88
CA TYR A 151 2.53 -5.56 -3.87
C TYR A 151 2.85 -4.06 -3.83
N PRO A 152 1.89 -3.20 -3.45
CA PRO A 152 2.18 -1.78 -3.32
C PRO A 152 3.23 -1.56 -2.21
N MET A 153 4.24 -0.76 -2.55
CA MET A 153 5.34 -0.38 -1.68
C MET A 153 5.29 1.12 -1.44
N ILE A 154 5.61 1.54 -0.21
CA ILE A 154 5.57 2.93 0.23
C ILE A 154 6.83 3.23 1.00
N ILE A 155 7.49 4.35 0.70
CA ILE A 155 8.64 4.87 1.43
C ILE A 155 8.36 6.33 1.77
N SER A 156 8.37 6.66 3.06
CA SER A 156 8.20 8.05 3.51
C SER A 156 8.86 8.26 4.86
N LYS A 157 9.46 9.42 5.07
CA LYS A 157 10.31 9.73 6.24
C LYS A 157 11.33 8.62 6.46
N ASN A 158 11.24 7.88 7.55
CA ASN A 158 12.20 6.86 7.98
C ASN A 158 11.66 5.43 7.87
N LYS A 159 10.51 5.24 7.22
CA LYS A 159 9.79 3.97 7.15
C LYS A 159 9.59 3.53 5.69
N MET A 160 9.51 2.22 5.52
CA MET A 160 9.08 1.56 4.30
C MET A 160 8.02 0.51 4.64
N LEU A 161 6.93 0.48 3.89
CA LEU A 161 5.85 -0.49 4.00
C LEU A 161 5.71 -1.24 2.69
N ILE A 162 5.49 -2.56 2.77
CA ILE A 162 4.99 -3.38 1.66
C ILE A 162 3.72 -4.05 2.12
N LEU A 163 2.69 -4.03 1.28
CA LEU A 163 1.48 -4.82 1.49
C LEU A 163 1.53 -6.08 0.64
N ASP A 164 1.39 -7.24 1.28
CA ASP A 164 1.32 -8.55 0.63
C ASP A 164 0.01 -9.26 1.03
N PRO A 165 -1.09 -9.05 0.29
CA PRO A 165 -2.39 -9.65 0.61
C PRO A 165 -2.44 -11.16 0.36
N HIS A 166 -1.38 -11.76 -0.21
CA HIS A 166 -1.27 -13.20 -0.44
C HIS A 166 -0.75 -13.95 0.78
N GLN A 167 -0.36 -13.25 1.84
CA GLN A 167 0.05 -13.87 3.10
C GLN A 167 -1.12 -14.60 3.76
N THR A 168 -0.85 -15.80 4.27
CA THR A 168 -1.84 -16.63 4.98
C THR A 168 -2.11 -16.15 6.40
N THR A 169 -1.22 -15.32 6.93
CA THR A 169 -1.19 -14.88 8.33
C THR A 169 -1.38 -13.35 8.33
N PRO A 170 -2.45 -12.81 8.93
CA PRO A 170 -2.76 -11.37 8.91
C PRO A 170 -1.60 -10.47 9.34
N GLU A 171 -0.83 -10.90 10.34
CA GLU A 171 0.32 -10.19 10.91
C GLU A 171 1.48 -10.04 9.91
N ARG A 172 1.45 -10.77 8.79
CA ARG A 172 2.47 -10.72 7.73
C ARG A 172 2.05 -9.90 6.51
N VAL A 173 0.79 -9.47 6.42
CA VAL A 173 0.28 -8.69 5.29
C VAL A 173 1.00 -7.35 5.19
N CYS A 174 1.19 -6.66 6.32
CA CYS A 174 1.83 -5.36 6.39
C CYS A 174 3.29 -5.49 6.84
N ILE A 175 4.24 -5.40 5.91
CA ILE A 175 5.67 -5.51 6.20
C ILE A 175 6.24 -4.11 6.38
N LEU A 176 6.16 -3.59 7.61
CA LEU A 176 6.67 -2.26 7.97
C LEU A 176 8.11 -2.35 8.52
N MET A 177 9.03 -1.60 7.90
CA MET A 177 10.45 -1.59 8.24
C MET A 177 10.97 -0.17 8.40
N LYS A 178 12.00 0.01 9.24
CA LYS A 178 12.72 1.30 9.33
C LYS A 178 13.88 1.30 8.34
N LEU A 179 14.01 2.35 7.53
CA LEU A 179 15.06 2.47 6.51
C LEU A 179 16.47 2.28 7.11
N LYS A 180 16.73 2.85 8.29
CA LYS A 180 18.02 2.73 9.01
C LYS A 180 18.31 1.33 9.58
N LYS A 181 17.37 0.39 9.48
CA LYS A 181 17.50 -0.98 10.00
C LYS A 181 17.45 -2.03 8.89
N LEU A 182 17.47 -1.62 7.62
CA LEU A 182 17.34 -2.55 6.50
C LEU A 182 18.54 -3.48 6.36
N ASP A 183 19.71 -3.05 6.84
CA ASP A 183 20.93 -3.84 6.98
C ASP A 183 20.76 -5.10 7.85
N ARG A 184 19.73 -5.15 8.71
CA ARG A 184 19.43 -6.31 9.56
C ARG A 184 18.75 -7.46 8.82
N TYR A 185 18.30 -7.24 7.58
CA TYR A 185 17.56 -8.21 6.78
C TYR A 185 18.41 -8.71 5.61
N THR A 186 19.68 -9.07 5.86
CA THR A 186 20.64 -9.53 4.85
C THR A 186 20.12 -10.73 4.06
N GLU A 187 19.48 -11.68 4.75
CA GLU A 187 18.87 -12.88 4.14
C GLU A 187 17.73 -12.56 3.16
N MET A 188 17.16 -11.35 3.23
CA MET A 188 16.07 -10.92 2.37
C MET A 188 16.55 -10.23 1.08
N ASP A 189 17.81 -9.83 0.97
CA ASP A 189 18.35 -9.07 -0.19
C ASP A 189 17.68 -7.72 -0.47
N ILE A 190 17.18 -7.11 0.61
CA ILE A 190 16.40 -5.89 0.54
C ILE A 190 17.18 -4.71 -0.05
N LEU A 191 18.47 -4.60 0.28
CA LEU A 191 19.33 -3.50 -0.17
C LEU A 191 19.64 -3.60 -1.68
N ASP A 192 19.89 -4.82 -2.16
CA ASP A 192 20.14 -5.08 -3.58
C ASP A 192 18.87 -4.79 -4.40
N CYS A 193 17.69 -5.18 -3.89
CA CYS A 193 16.42 -4.82 -4.53
C CYS A 193 16.21 -3.29 -4.57
N LEU A 194 16.50 -2.58 -3.48
CA LEU A 194 16.33 -1.12 -3.40
C LEU A 194 17.31 -0.35 -4.29
N SER A 195 18.42 -0.97 -4.73
CA SER A 195 19.32 -0.37 -5.72
C SER A 195 18.62 -0.07 -7.04
N ALA A 196 17.55 -0.80 -7.39
CA ALA A 196 16.76 -0.54 -8.59
C ALA A 196 16.03 0.82 -8.57
N LEU A 197 15.82 1.38 -7.37
CA LEU A 197 15.20 2.69 -7.17
C LEU A 197 16.22 3.84 -7.24
N GLU A 198 17.53 3.54 -7.30
CA GLU A 198 18.56 4.57 -7.35
C GLU A 198 18.36 5.51 -8.54
N GLY A 199 18.25 6.81 -8.26
CA GLY A 199 18.01 7.87 -9.24
C GLY A 199 16.52 8.13 -9.55
N ILE A 200 15.58 7.33 -9.03
CA ILE A 200 14.15 7.60 -9.18
C ILE A 200 13.70 8.57 -8.09
N PHE A 201 13.22 9.75 -8.49
CA PHE A 201 12.63 10.75 -7.59
C PHE A 201 13.48 11.07 -6.35
N GLY A 202 14.81 11.12 -6.51
CA GLY A 202 15.75 11.43 -5.44
C GLY A 202 16.06 10.28 -4.48
N PHE A 203 15.51 9.08 -4.71
CA PHE A 203 15.93 7.89 -3.97
C PHE A 203 17.37 7.53 -4.33
N SER A 204 18.22 7.35 -3.32
CA SER A 204 19.65 7.12 -3.51
C SER A 204 20.27 6.33 -2.36
N LYS A 205 21.57 5.99 -2.49
CA LYS A 205 22.35 5.43 -1.38
C LYS A 205 22.35 6.31 -0.13
N ASP A 206 22.23 7.63 -0.29
CA ASP A 206 22.18 8.54 0.85
C ASP A 206 20.83 8.47 1.59
N THR A 207 19.74 8.11 0.91
CA THR A 207 18.46 7.75 1.55
C THR A 207 18.66 6.57 2.50
N LEU A 208 19.35 5.52 2.05
CA LEU A 208 19.62 4.32 2.85
C LEU A 208 20.58 4.63 4.01
N LYS A 209 21.67 5.37 3.77
CA LYS A 209 22.64 5.75 4.81
C LYS A 209 22.04 6.65 5.88
N SER A 210 21.29 7.68 5.48
CA SER A 210 20.64 8.61 6.42
C SER A 210 19.43 7.96 7.12
N GLY A 211 18.84 6.94 6.49
CA GLY A 211 17.60 6.30 6.93
C GLY A 211 16.39 7.24 6.80
N LYS A 212 16.44 8.21 5.87
CA LYS A 212 15.40 9.21 5.65
C LYS A 212 15.17 9.46 4.16
N PHE A 213 13.91 9.58 3.78
CA PHE A 213 13.42 10.00 2.48
C PHE A 213 12.53 11.24 2.63
N THR A 214 12.76 12.26 1.79
CA THR A 214 11.99 13.52 1.81
C THR A 214 10.86 13.43 0.79
N GLY A 215 9.62 13.53 1.27
CA GLY A 215 8.42 13.22 0.49
C GLY A 215 7.93 11.78 0.71
N THR A 216 7.02 11.34 -0.15
CA THR A 216 6.43 10.00 -0.14
C THR A 216 6.61 9.38 -1.52
N PHE A 217 7.16 8.18 -1.54
CA PHE A 217 7.40 7.40 -2.75
C PHE A 217 6.55 6.14 -2.70
N PHE A 218 5.82 5.89 -3.78
CA PHE A 218 5.12 4.63 -4.02
C PHE A 218 5.76 3.88 -5.17
N ARG A 219 5.83 2.56 -5.06
CA ARG A 219 6.13 1.67 -6.17
C ARG A 219 5.02 0.63 -6.28
N PHE A 220 4.46 0.51 -7.47
CA PHE A 220 3.46 -0.47 -7.84
C PHE A 220 4.03 -1.37 -8.94
N PRO A 221 4.70 -2.48 -8.60
CA PRO A 221 5.14 -3.45 -9.60
C PRO A 221 3.94 -3.96 -10.39
N LEU A 222 4.00 -3.91 -11.72
CA LEU A 222 2.85 -4.26 -12.55
C LEU A 222 2.57 -5.75 -12.48
N ARG A 223 1.29 -6.13 -12.38
CA ARG A 223 0.88 -7.53 -12.44
C ARG A 223 1.17 -8.09 -13.83
N SER A 224 2.18 -8.95 -13.92
CA SER A 224 2.60 -9.59 -15.18
C SER A 224 1.87 -10.89 -15.51
N LYS A 225 1.20 -11.50 -14.53
CA LYS A 225 0.40 -12.72 -14.68
C LYS A 225 -0.80 -12.71 -13.74
N PRO A 226 -1.91 -13.39 -14.06
CA PRO A 226 -3.05 -13.52 -13.17
C PRO A 226 -2.66 -14.03 -11.77
N THR A 227 -3.30 -13.48 -10.73
CA THR A 227 -3.11 -13.92 -9.35
C THR A 227 -4.45 -14.25 -8.69
N LEU A 228 -4.43 -14.68 -7.43
CA LEU A 228 -5.65 -14.87 -6.64
C LEU A 228 -6.41 -13.55 -6.40
N LEU A 229 -5.73 -12.41 -6.50
CA LEU A 229 -6.30 -11.09 -6.25
C LEU A 229 -7.05 -10.57 -7.47
N SER A 230 -6.44 -10.67 -8.66
CA SER A 230 -7.03 -10.24 -9.93
C SER A 230 -6.40 -10.96 -11.12
N ASP A 231 -7.17 -11.18 -12.17
CA ASP A 231 -6.71 -11.66 -13.48
C ASP A 231 -6.32 -10.50 -14.43
N ASN A 232 -6.51 -9.25 -14.00
CA ASN A 232 -6.14 -8.05 -14.73
C ASN A 232 -4.60 -7.90 -14.76
N VAL A 233 -3.98 -8.43 -15.82
CA VAL A 233 -2.57 -8.16 -16.15
C VAL A 233 -2.42 -6.73 -16.62
N TYR A 234 -1.46 -5.99 -16.07
CA TYR A 234 -1.20 -4.59 -16.38
C TYR A 234 0.11 -4.46 -17.15
N ASP A 235 0.06 -3.94 -18.37
CA ASP A 235 1.20 -3.76 -19.24
C ASP A 235 1.46 -2.28 -19.56
N GLU A 236 2.51 -2.01 -20.35
CA GLU A 236 2.86 -0.66 -20.79
C GLU A 236 1.71 0.01 -21.55
N ALA A 237 0.94 -0.73 -22.36
CA ALA A 237 -0.16 -0.17 -23.12
C ALA A 237 -1.26 0.38 -22.19
N LYS A 238 -1.64 -0.39 -21.16
CA LYS A 238 -2.62 0.04 -20.16
C LYS A 238 -2.14 1.23 -19.32
N ILE A 239 -0.85 1.29 -18.98
CA ILE A 239 -0.30 2.50 -18.31
C ILE A 239 -0.36 3.71 -19.24
N GLY A 240 -0.07 3.53 -20.53
CA GLY A 240 -0.25 4.57 -21.54
C GLY A 240 -1.70 5.03 -21.66
N ASP A 241 -2.67 4.12 -21.60
CA ASP A 241 -4.10 4.46 -21.58
C ASP A 241 -4.48 5.24 -20.32
N LEU A 242 -3.98 4.83 -19.15
CA LEU A 242 -4.19 5.54 -17.88
C LEU A 242 -3.67 6.97 -17.94
N PHE A 243 -2.47 7.18 -18.50
CA PHE A 243 -1.89 8.52 -18.68
C PHE A 243 -2.70 9.35 -19.67
N ARG A 244 -3.10 8.78 -20.81
CA ARG A 244 -3.93 9.48 -21.81
C ARG A 244 -5.29 9.88 -21.25
N ALA A 245 -5.94 8.99 -20.50
CA ALA A 245 -7.22 9.27 -19.86
C ALA A 245 -7.11 10.46 -18.92
N PHE A 246 -6.12 10.45 -18.01
CA PHE A 246 -5.86 11.59 -17.13
C PHE A 246 -5.52 12.86 -17.89
N GLN A 247 -4.61 12.82 -18.86
CA GLN A 247 -4.23 14.00 -19.67
C GLN A 247 -5.43 14.64 -20.36
N SER A 248 -6.39 13.83 -20.82
CA SER A 248 -7.60 14.33 -21.47
C SER A 248 -8.55 15.09 -20.53
N GLU A 249 -8.48 14.81 -19.22
CA GLU A 249 -9.34 15.40 -18.18
C GLU A 249 -8.58 16.37 -17.25
N ALA A 250 -7.25 16.39 -17.32
CA ALA A 250 -6.37 17.13 -16.40
C ALA A 250 -6.73 18.61 -16.28
N SER A 251 -7.07 19.27 -17.39
CA SER A 251 -7.46 20.69 -17.38
C SER A 251 -8.69 20.99 -16.51
N VAL A 252 -9.58 20.02 -16.32
CA VAL A 252 -10.77 20.12 -15.47
C VAL A 252 -10.44 19.66 -14.06
N GLU A 253 -9.73 18.55 -13.91
CA GLU A 253 -9.38 17.99 -12.60
C GLU A 253 -8.52 18.94 -11.77
N LEU A 254 -7.51 19.56 -12.40
CA LEU A 254 -6.60 20.50 -11.73
C LEU A 254 -7.33 21.75 -11.21
N LEU A 255 -8.53 22.09 -11.70
CA LEU A 255 -9.32 23.23 -11.19
C LEU A 255 -9.88 22.99 -9.78
N PHE A 256 -10.01 21.73 -9.39
CA PHE A 256 -10.59 21.35 -8.10
C PHE A 256 -9.55 21.01 -7.05
N LEU A 257 -8.27 20.92 -7.44
CA LEU A 257 -7.14 20.79 -6.54
C LEU A 257 -6.82 22.15 -5.90
N LYS A 258 -6.48 22.12 -4.61
CA LYS A 258 -6.16 23.30 -3.80
C LYS A 258 -4.69 23.33 -3.40
N CYS A 259 -4.07 22.18 -3.20
CA CYS A 259 -2.70 22.04 -2.73
C CYS A 259 -1.73 21.72 -3.88
N LEU A 260 -2.07 20.75 -4.73
CA LEU A 260 -1.24 20.34 -5.85
C LEU A 260 -1.17 21.44 -6.92
N GLU A 261 0.04 21.94 -7.14
CA GLU A 261 0.33 22.98 -8.13
C GLU A 261 0.99 22.39 -9.38
N ARG A 262 1.65 21.22 -9.26
CA ARG A 262 2.37 20.58 -10.36
C ARG A 262 2.26 19.06 -10.30
N ILE A 263 1.86 18.46 -11.43
CA ILE A 263 1.85 17.01 -11.65
C ILE A 263 2.66 16.73 -12.92
N GLU A 264 3.70 15.90 -12.81
CA GLU A 264 4.58 15.56 -13.93
C GLU A 264 4.46 14.06 -14.25
N LEU A 265 4.28 13.72 -15.53
CA LEU A 265 4.20 12.33 -16.01
C LEU A 265 5.44 11.97 -16.82
N TYR A 266 6.05 10.85 -16.50
CA TYR A 266 7.26 10.36 -17.14
C TYR A 266 7.11 8.90 -17.58
N THR A 267 7.85 8.54 -18.62
CA THR A 267 8.04 7.16 -19.06
C THR A 267 9.53 6.90 -19.20
N LYS A 268 9.99 5.76 -18.69
CA LYS A 268 11.37 5.29 -18.85
C LYS A 268 11.33 3.90 -19.48
N ASN A 269 11.63 3.85 -20.77
CA ASN A 269 11.66 2.60 -21.52
C ASN A 269 13.00 1.88 -21.36
N VAL A 270 13.01 0.57 -21.57
CA VAL A 270 14.22 -0.28 -21.52
C VAL A 270 15.31 0.23 -22.47
N SER A 271 14.93 0.92 -23.55
CA SER A 271 15.82 1.47 -24.58
C SER A 271 16.45 2.82 -24.25
N GLU A 272 16.07 3.49 -23.16
CA GLU A 272 16.65 4.76 -22.73
C GLU A 272 17.32 4.59 -21.36
N LEU A 273 18.61 4.30 -21.36
CA LEU A 273 19.48 4.61 -20.24
C LEU A 273 19.71 6.13 -20.26
N PRO A 274 19.19 6.93 -19.32
CA PRO A 274 19.58 8.32 -19.25
C PRO A 274 20.92 8.33 -18.50
N SER A 275 21.98 8.76 -19.18
CA SER A 275 22.91 9.68 -18.53
C SER A 275 22.06 10.81 -17.95
N GLY A 276 22.24 11.13 -16.66
CA GLY A 276 21.40 12.10 -15.95
C GLY A 276 21.22 13.38 -16.76
N GLU A 277 20.00 13.91 -16.74
CA GLU A 277 19.49 14.97 -17.62
C GLU A 277 18.99 14.45 -18.97
N ASP A 278 17.77 13.90 -18.97
CA ASP A 278 16.75 14.12 -20.01
C ASP A 278 15.56 13.20 -19.69
N LEU A 279 14.53 13.78 -19.07
CA LEU A 279 13.18 13.24 -19.08
C LEU A 279 12.30 14.31 -19.73
N PRO A 280 11.50 13.96 -20.76
CA PRO A 280 10.63 14.94 -21.40
C PRO A 280 9.61 15.47 -20.38
N ILE A 281 9.46 16.79 -20.38
CA ILE A 281 8.51 17.56 -19.58
C ILE A 281 7.18 17.57 -20.33
N PHE A 282 6.11 17.07 -19.72
CA PHE A 282 4.72 17.32 -20.12
C PHE A 282 3.99 18.01 -18.97
#